data_AF-A0A3A8I386-F1
#
_entry.id   AF-A0A3A8I386-F1
#
_cell.length_a   1.000
_cell.length_b   1.000
_cell.length_c   1.000
_cell.angle_alpha   90.00
_cell.angle_beta   90.00
_cell.angle_gamma   90.00
#
_symmetry.space_group_name_H-M   'P 1'
#
loop_
_entity.id
_entity.type
_entity.pdbx_description
1 polymer ?
#
loop_
_entity_poly.entity_id
_entity_poly.type
_entity_poly.pdbx_seq_one_letter_code
_entity_poly.pdbx_strand_id
1 'polypeptide(L)'
;MQAELSAGQTIVITVDGYGSNCGPFQLNIKGPRISSQPYAGRYWSFNTYAYTLLFMRHMNDLGYVSPISSSIDKLDATFKIVNGLADPQCLSFEARSHPGRFLRHFGYRLVLNSPDGSILFRQDATFCMKRGLADLSYLSFESYNYPGRYIRHRGNELWVEPGGGDPYAADATFKLVSPWSP
;
A
#
# COMPACT_ATOMS: atom_id res chain seq x y z
N MET A 1 15.54 16.76 11.82
CA MET A 1 14.83 17.14 13.06
C MET A 1 13.38 16.75 12.85
N GLN A 2 12.88 15.74 13.57
CA GLN A 2 11.51 15.28 13.45
C GLN A 2 10.71 15.90 14.59
N ALA A 3 9.67 16.66 14.28
CA ALA A 3 8.75 17.18 15.28
C ALA A 3 7.61 16.17 15.45
N GLU A 4 7.47 15.60 16.65
CA GLU A 4 6.28 14.83 17.02
C GLU A 4 5.22 15.79 17.55
N LEU A 5 3.99 15.68 17.04
CA LEU A 5 2.86 16.49 17.48
C LEU A 5 1.81 15.64 18.20
N SER A 6 1.34 16.15 19.33
CA SER A 6 0.18 15.66 20.08
C SER A 6 -1.07 16.47 19.76
N ALA A 7 -2.25 15.94 20.13
CA ALA A 7 -3.51 16.64 19.97
C ALA A 7 -3.49 18.03 20.64
N GLY A 8 -3.94 19.07 19.93
CA GLY A 8 -3.99 20.45 20.42
C GLY A 8 -2.72 21.28 20.19
N GLN A 9 -1.66 20.71 19.61
CA GLN A 9 -0.45 21.46 19.30
C GLN A 9 -0.54 22.22 17.98
N THR A 10 0.06 23.41 17.94
CA THR A 10 0.13 24.28 16.76
C THR A 10 1.59 24.40 16.30
N ILE A 11 1.85 24.18 15.01
CA ILE A 11 3.14 24.52 14.38
C ILE A 11 2.99 25.90 13.74
N VAL A 12 3.85 26.84 14.12
CA VAL A 12 4.01 28.12 13.43
C VAL A 12 5.25 28.03 12.53
N ILE A 13 5.07 28.21 11.22
CA ILE A 13 6.15 28.29 10.25
C ILE A 13 6.26 29.74 9.80
N THR A 14 7.37 30.39 10.15
CA THR A 14 7.69 31.72 9.65
C THR A 14 8.63 31.56 8.46
N VAL A 15 8.23 32.11 7.31
CA VAL A 15 9.08 32.21 6.12
C VAL A 15 9.40 33.69 5.94
N ASP A 16 10.61 34.10 6.30
CA ASP A 16 11.14 35.43 6.06
C ASP A 16 11.89 35.45 4.72
N GLY A 17 11.27 36.04 3.70
CA GLY A 17 11.94 36.27 2.42
C GLY A 17 12.72 37.58 2.45
N TYR A 18 14.04 37.55 2.30
CA TYR A 18 14.84 38.72 1.95
C TYR A 18 15.51 38.51 0.59
N GLY A 19 15.19 39.38 -0.38
CA GLY A 19 15.87 39.46 -1.69
C GLY A 19 15.13 38.81 -2.87
N SER A 20 15.55 39.18 -4.09
CA SER A 20 14.91 38.85 -5.38
C SER A 20 15.08 37.40 -5.86
N ASN A 21 15.61 36.51 -5.02
CA ASN A 21 15.93 35.11 -5.36
C ASN A 21 15.07 34.08 -4.59
N CYS A 22 14.04 34.50 -3.87
CA CYS A 22 13.18 33.57 -3.13
C CYS A 22 12.19 32.87 -4.10
N GLY A 23 12.54 31.66 -4.53
CA GLY A 23 11.58 30.75 -5.18
C GLY A 23 10.45 30.33 -4.23
N PRO A 24 9.43 29.59 -4.71
CA PRO A 24 8.31 29.18 -3.88
C PRO A 24 8.77 28.27 -2.73
N PHE A 25 8.43 28.64 -1.49
CA PHE A 25 8.52 27.72 -0.35
C PHE A 25 7.46 26.63 -0.50
N GLN A 26 7.87 25.36 -0.49
CA GLN A 26 6.96 24.21 -0.50
C GLN A 26 7.08 23.42 0.80
N LEU A 27 5.98 23.33 1.55
CA LEU A 27 5.87 22.49 2.73
C LEU A 27 5.13 21.20 2.38
N ASN A 28 5.84 20.08 2.46
CA ASN A 28 5.29 18.75 2.21
C ASN A 28 4.98 18.03 3.53
N ILE A 29 3.77 18.21 4.07
CA ILE A 29 3.30 17.44 5.23
C ILE A 29 2.71 16.12 4.72
N LYS A 30 3.42 15.01 4.97
CA LYS A 30 2.89 13.66 4.70
C LYS A 30 2.02 13.21 5.88
N GLY A 31 0.81 12.75 5.61
CA GLY A 31 -0.06 12.20 6.65
C GLY A 31 0.57 10.98 7.35
N PRO A 32 0.14 10.64 8.57
CA PRO A 32 0.75 9.58 9.38
C PRO A 32 0.82 8.26 8.61
N ARG A 33 2.00 7.62 8.60
CA ARG A 33 2.23 6.29 8.01
C ARG A 33 2.53 5.31 9.14
N ILE A 34 2.09 4.07 9.00
CA ILE A 34 2.52 2.98 9.89
C ILE A 34 3.82 2.43 9.33
N SER A 35 4.81 2.18 10.21
CA SER A 35 6.05 1.54 9.81
C SER A 35 5.78 0.12 9.30
N SER A 36 6.25 -0.19 8.10
CA SER A 36 6.23 -1.54 7.51
C SER A 36 7.32 -2.45 8.07
N GLN A 37 8.29 -1.89 8.81
CA GLN A 37 9.49 -2.57 9.27
C GLN A 37 9.24 -3.87 10.07
N PRO A 38 8.22 -3.95 10.95
CA PRO A 38 7.94 -5.21 11.66
C PRO A 38 7.50 -6.36 10.75
N TYR A 39 6.99 -6.04 9.57
CA TYR A 39 6.46 -7.00 8.60
C TYR A 39 7.48 -7.31 7.49
N ALA A 40 8.43 -6.42 7.26
CA ALA A 40 9.44 -6.52 6.21
C ALA A 40 10.29 -7.78 6.33
N GLY A 41 10.63 -8.37 5.18
CA GLY A 41 11.41 -9.60 5.05
C GLY A 41 10.60 -10.89 5.26
N ARG A 42 9.32 -10.80 5.64
CA ARG A 42 8.45 -11.95 5.94
C ARG A 42 7.32 -12.08 4.91
N TYR A 43 6.79 -13.30 4.81
CA TYR A 43 5.61 -13.61 4.00
C TYR A 43 4.32 -13.41 4.78
N TRP A 44 3.31 -12.86 4.10
CA TRP A 44 1.99 -12.56 4.66
C TRP A 44 0.89 -12.85 3.64
N SER A 45 -0.31 -13.09 4.15
CA SER A 45 -1.55 -13.09 3.37
C SER A 45 -2.49 -11.99 3.90
N PHE A 46 -3.34 -11.48 3.01
CA PHE A 46 -4.14 -10.28 3.28
C PHE A 46 -5.61 -10.62 3.09
N ASN A 47 -6.33 -10.78 4.20
CA ASN A 47 -7.75 -11.06 4.22
C ASN A 47 -8.55 -9.76 4.06
N THR A 48 -9.62 -9.75 3.28
CA THR A 48 -10.46 -8.55 3.15
C THR A 48 -11.26 -8.31 4.42
N TYR A 49 -11.49 -7.05 4.77
CA TYR A 49 -12.33 -6.70 5.92
C TYR A 49 -13.80 -7.08 5.72
N ALA A 50 -14.37 -6.72 4.56
CA ALA A 50 -15.78 -6.92 4.26
C ALA A 50 -16.16 -8.39 4.01
N TYR A 51 -15.23 -9.20 3.49
CA TYR A 51 -15.49 -10.59 3.10
C TYR A 51 -14.41 -11.53 3.64
N THR A 52 -14.65 -12.08 4.82
CA THR A 52 -13.66 -12.85 5.60
C THR A 52 -13.15 -14.12 4.91
N LEU A 53 -13.81 -14.60 3.84
CA LEU A 53 -13.34 -15.73 3.05
C LEU A 53 -12.40 -15.32 1.89
N LEU A 54 -12.28 -14.03 1.58
CA LEU A 54 -11.53 -13.55 0.42
C LEU A 54 -10.15 -13.03 0.83
N PHE A 55 -9.16 -13.35 0.01
CA PHE A 55 -7.77 -12.96 0.19
C PHE A 55 -7.22 -12.30 -1.05
N MET A 56 -6.40 -11.27 -0.86
CA MET A 56 -5.56 -10.71 -1.91
C MET A 56 -4.70 -11.82 -2.52
N ARG A 57 -4.69 -11.89 -3.84
CA ARG A 57 -3.79 -12.75 -4.61
C ARG A 57 -3.56 -12.16 -6.00
N HIS A 58 -2.66 -12.76 -6.77
CA HIS A 58 -2.62 -12.56 -8.21
C HIS A 58 -3.24 -13.76 -8.96
N MET A 59 -3.69 -13.53 -10.20
CA MET A 59 -4.16 -14.52 -11.14
C MET A 59 -3.89 -14.03 -12.55
N ASN A 60 -3.20 -14.80 -13.39
CA ASN A 60 -2.90 -14.40 -14.75
C ASN A 60 -2.31 -12.97 -14.81
N ASP A 61 -1.38 -12.69 -13.89
CA ASP A 61 -0.72 -11.39 -13.70
C ASP A 61 -1.61 -10.20 -13.30
N LEU A 62 -2.86 -10.44 -12.90
CA LEU A 62 -3.79 -9.43 -12.39
C LEU A 62 -4.10 -9.66 -10.90
N GLY A 63 -4.31 -8.58 -10.13
CA GLY A 63 -4.64 -8.68 -8.71
C GLY A 63 -6.12 -9.01 -8.49
N TYR A 64 -6.43 -9.94 -7.61
CA TYR A 64 -7.82 -10.28 -7.25
C TYR A 64 -7.95 -10.48 -5.75
N VAL A 65 -9.20 -10.50 -5.29
CA VAL A 65 -9.59 -11.15 -4.04
C VAL A 65 -10.40 -12.41 -4.36
N SER A 66 -10.07 -13.54 -3.74
CA SER A 66 -10.87 -14.77 -3.87
C SER A 66 -10.69 -15.70 -2.67
N PRO A 67 -11.51 -16.75 -2.56
CA PRO A 67 -11.23 -17.88 -1.67
C PRO A 67 -9.92 -18.56 -2.07
N ILE A 68 -9.25 -19.17 -1.08
CA ILE A 68 -7.99 -19.91 -1.26
C ILE A 68 -8.29 -21.40 -1.04
N SER A 69 -8.10 -22.20 -2.08
CA SER A 69 -8.55 -23.60 -2.10
C SER A 69 -7.50 -24.58 -2.60
N SER A 70 -6.57 -24.13 -3.44
CA SER A 70 -5.52 -24.96 -4.03
C SER A 70 -4.12 -24.58 -3.51
N SER A 71 -3.13 -25.45 -3.72
CA SER A 71 -1.73 -25.13 -3.43
C SER A 71 -1.21 -23.94 -4.24
N ILE A 72 -1.73 -23.75 -5.46
CA ILE A 72 -1.38 -22.61 -6.31
C ILE A 72 -2.00 -21.34 -5.73
N ASP A 73 -3.27 -21.37 -5.31
CA ASP A 73 -3.93 -20.23 -4.68
C ASP A 73 -3.15 -19.77 -3.44
N LYS A 74 -2.65 -20.72 -2.64
CA LYS A 74 -1.85 -20.42 -1.44
C LYS A 74 -0.56 -19.68 -1.78
N LEU A 75 0.13 -20.08 -2.85
CA LEU A 75 1.33 -19.39 -3.32
C LEU A 75 0.99 -17.99 -3.87
N ASP A 76 -0.08 -17.88 -4.67
CA ASP A 76 -0.48 -16.63 -5.32
C ASP A 76 -1.09 -15.61 -4.34
N ALA A 77 -1.63 -16.07 -3.22
CA ALA A 77 -2.16 -15.26 -2.11
C ALA A 77 -1.13 -14.97 -1.01
N THR A 78 0.14 -15.28 -1.25
CA THR A 78 1.22 -15.02 -0.31
C THR A 78 2.22 -14.05 -0.90
N PHE A 79 2.52 -12.99 -0.16
CA PHE A 79 3.45 -11.95 -0.58
C PHE A 79 4.51 -11.72 0.47
N LYS A 80 5.76 -11.59 0.04
CA LYS A 80 6.82 -11.04 0.90
C LYS A 80 6.64 -9.54 0.96
N ILE A 81 6.57 -9.00 2.17
CA ILE A 81 6.68 -7.56 2.36
C ILE A 81 8.17 -7.21 2.31
N VAL A 82 8.55 -6.31 1.40
CA VAL A 82 9.89 -5.73 1.35
C VAL A 82 9.83 -4.22 1.54
N ASN A 83 10.96 -3.60 1.80
CA ASN A 83 11.07 -2.13 1.78
C ASN A 83 10.55 -1.61 0.44
N GLY A 84 9.78 -0.52 0.48
CA GLY A 84 9.22 0.08 -0.72
C GLY A 84 10.32 0.39 -1.74
N LEU A 85 10.11 -0.03 -2.98
CA LEU A 85 11.10 0.13 -4.05
C LEU A 85 11.43 1.61 -4.33
N ALA A 86 10.50 2.53 -4.08
CA ALA A 86 10.71 3.98 -4.20
C ALA A 86 10.98 4.70 -2.86
N ASP A 87 10.56 4.12 -1.74
CA ASP A 87 10.68 4.73 -0.41
C ASP A 87 10.74 3.62 0.66
N PRO A 88 11.87 3.47 1.39
CA PRO A 88 12.04 2.41 2.38
C PRO A 88 11.14 2.59 3.62
N GLN A 89 10.48 3.74 3.79
CA GLN A 89 9.46 3.94 4.83
C GLN A 89 8.08 3.40 4.43
N CYS A 90 7.94 2.92 3.20
CA CYS A 90 6.75 2.25 2.67
C CYS A 90 7.09 0.78 2.37
N LEU A 91 6.22 0.08 1.66
CA LEU A 91 6.45 -1.32 1.29
C LEU A 91 6.21 -1.58 -0.19
N SER A 92 6.71 -2.72 -0.66
CA SER A 92 6.33 -3.35 -1.92
C SER A 92 5.98 -4.80 -1.65
N PHE A 93 5.03 -5.34 -2.43
CA PHE A 93 4.58 -6.72 -2.31
C PHE A 93 5.27 -7.58 -3.37
N GLU A 94 6.20 -8.44 -2.96
CA GLU A 94 6.85 -9.41 -3.84
C GLU A 94 6.06 -10.74 -3.80
N ALA A 95 5.70 -11.29 -4.96
CA ALA A 95 4.88 -12.51 -5.01
C ALA A 95 5.69 -13.75 -4.58
N ARG A 96 5.11 -14.61 -3.73
CA ARG A 96 5.77 -15.86 -3.32
C ARG A 96 5.92 -16.83 -4.48
N SER A 97 4.91 -16.98 -5.34
CA SER A 97 5.01 -17.86 -6.51
C SER A 97 6.01 -17.38 -7.55
N HIS A 98 6.39 -16.09 -7.54
CA HIS A 98 7.29 -15.51 -8.53
C HIS A 98 8.26 -14.51 -7.87
N PRO A 99 9.30 -15.00 -7.18
CA PRO A 99 10.33 -14.15 -6.60
C PRO A 99 10.89 -13.16 -7.62
N GLY A 100 11.10 -11.91 -7.21
CA GLY A 100 11.51 -10.81 -8.07
C GLY A 100 10.37 -10.12 -8.85
N ARG A 101 9.13 -10.61 -8.80
CA ARG A 101 7.95 -9.91 -9.35
C ARG A 101 7.14 -9.23 -8.25
N PHE A 102 6.60 -8.05 -8.56
CA PHE A 102 5.94 -7.19 -7.59
C PHE A 102 4.53 -6.82 -8.03
N LEU A 103 3.62 -6.70 -7.05
CA LEU A 103 2.36 -6.01 -7.30
C LEU A 103 2.65 -4.52 -7.51
N ARG A 104 2.08 -3.97 -8.57
CA ARG A 104 2.09 -2.54 -8.89
C ARG A 104 0.74 -2.14 -9.44
N HIS A 105 0.44 -0.85 -9.44
CA HIS A 105 -0.67 -0.37 -10.24
C HIS A 105 -0.24 -0.06 -11.68
N PHE A 106 -1.12 -0.30 -12.64
CA PHE A 106 -0.98 0.10 -14.05
C PHE A 106 -2.35 0.47 -14.60
N GLY A 107 -2.52 1.71 -15.04
CA GLY A 107 -3.87 2.21 -15.34
C GLY A 107 -4.82 2.05 -14.16
N TYR A 108 -4.30 2.18 -12.93
CA TYR A 108 -4.97 1.94 -11.65
C TYR A 108 -5.39 0.49 -11.36
N ARG A 109 -5.22 -0.47 -12.29
CA ARG A 109 -5.40 -1.90 -12.01
C ARG A 109 -4.18 -2.43 -11.27
N LEU A 110 -4.38 -3.23 -10.22
CA LEU A 110 -3.27 -3.94 -9.58
C LEU A 110 -2.85 -5.12 -10.45
N VAL A 111 -1.57 -5.20 -10.79
CA VAL A 111 -0.97 -6.20 -11.68
C VAL A 111 0.34 -6.74 -11.10
N LEU A 112 0.71 -7.97 -11.46
CA LEU A 112 1.99 -8.58 -11.08
C LEU A 112 2.97 -8.47 -12.24
N ASN A 113 4.05 -7.69 -12.08
CA ASN A 113 5.05 -7.53 -13.13
C ASN A 113 6.49 -7.64 -12.59
N SER A 114 7.42 -7.94 -13.50
CA SER A 114 8.85 -7.85 -13.24
C SER A 114 9.30 -6.38 -13.28
N PRO A 115 10.22 -5.96 -12.40
CA PRO A 115 10.82 -4.63 -12.48
C PRO A 115 11.50 -4.40 -13.82
N ASP A 116 11.25 -3.24 -14.42
CA ASP A 116 11.88 -2.79 -15.66
C ASP A 116 13.05 -1.82 -15.43
N GLY A 117 13.43 -1.60 -14.16
CA GLY A 117 14.47 -0.66 -13.73
C GLY A 117 14.03 0.82 -13.74
N SER A 118 12.83 1.14 -14.19
CA SER A 118 12.33 2.51 -14.26
C SER A 118 11.97 3.07 -12.87
N ILE A 119 12.05 4.39 -12.74
CA ILE A 119 11.53 5.11 -11.55
C ILE A 119 10.02 4.87 -11.43
N LEU A 120 9.31 4.86 -12.56
CA LEU A 120 7.86 4.68 -12.61
C LEU A 120 7.45 3.34 -12.01
N PHE A 121 8.10 2.23 -12.40
CA PHE A 121 7.81 0.92 -11.82
C PHE A 121 8.00 0.94 -10.30
N ARG A 122 9.12 1.49 -9.81
CA ARG A 122 9.39 1.56 -8.37
C ARG A 122 8.30 2.33 -7.64
N GLN A 123 7.84 3.44 -8.22
CA GLN A 123 6.77 4.27 -7.66
C GLN A 123 5.42 3.56 -7.69
N ASP A 124 5.07 2.93 -8.80
CA ASP A 124 3.81 2.20 -8.99
C ASP A 124 3.70 0.95 -8.09
N ALA A 125 4.84 0.34 -7.78
CA ALA A 125 4.96 -0.84 -6.91
C ALA A 125 5.16 -0.49 -5.43
N THR A 126 5.18 0.79 -5.06
CA THR A 126 5.35 1.22 -3.66
C THR A 126 4.03 1.66 -3.06
N PHE A 127 3.70 1.09 -1.89
CA PHE A 127 2.49 1.40 -1.14
C PHE A 127 2.83 1.71 0.31
N CYS A 128 2.19 2.73 0.86
CA CYS A 128 2.42 3.19 2.22
C CYS A 128 1.31 2.70 3.13
N MET A 129 1.70 1.98 4.19
CA MET A 129 0.75 1.46 5.17
C MET A 129 0.07 2.57 5.95
N LYS A 130 -1.24 2.45 6.10
CA LYS A 130 -2.10 3.30 6.90
C LYS A 130 -2.94 2.45 7.83
N ARG A 131 -3.45 3.07 8.90
CA ARG A 131 -4.56 2.48 9.67
C ARG A 131 -5.72 2.20 8.72
N GLY A 132 -6.41 1.09 8.93
CA GLY A 132 -7.53 0.69 8.09
C GLY A 132 -8.57 1.79 8.00
N LEU A 133 -9.06 2.05 6.79
CA LEU A 133 -10.05 3.11 6.55
C LEU A 133 -11.40 2.77 7.20
N ALA A 134 -11.76 1.50 7.31
CA ALA A 134 -12.99 1.05 7.99
C ALA A 134 -12.78 0.73 9.47
N ASP A 135 -11.57 0.28 9.84
CA ASP A 135 -11.24 -0.13 11.21
C ASP A 135 -9.75 0.13 11.48
N LEU A 136 -9.47 0.92 12.52
CA LEU A 136 -8.12 1.36 12.85
C LEU A 136 -7.19 0.22 13.33
N SER A 137 -7.74 -0.95 13.68
CA SER A 137 -6.97 -2.15 14.02
C SER A 137 -6.53 -2.97 12.79
N TYR A 138 -7.04 -2.62 11.61
CA TYR A 138 -6.70 -3.20 10.32
C TYR A 138 -5.78 -2.26 9.53
N LEU A 139 -5.49 -2.60 8.27
CA LEU A 139 -4.55 -1.87 7.44
C LEU A 139 -5.17 -1.51 6.09
N SER A 140 -4.75 -0.34 5.58
CA SER A 140 -5.02 0.10 4.21
C SER A 140 -3.71 0.51 3.55
N PHE A 141 -3.61 0.33 2.23
CA PHE A 141 -2.37 0.53 1.48
C PHE A 141 -2.53 1.66 0.48
N GLU A 142 -2.02 2.83 0.83
CA GLU A 142 -2.06 4.02 -0.03
C GLU A 142 -0.98 3.93 -1.10
N SER A 143 -1.28 4.29 -2.35
CA SER A 143 -0.27 4.42 -3.40
C SER A 143 0.76 5.49 -3.04
N TYR A 144 2.04 5.19 -3.26
CA TYR A 144 3.12 6.15 -3.03
C TYR A 144 3.03 7.36 -3.96
N ASN A 145 2.82 7.14 -5.26
CA ASN A 145 2.80 8.19 -6.28
C ASN A 145 1.43 8.76 -6.58
N TYR A 146 0.35 8.16 -6.06
CA TYR A 146 -1.00 8.73 -6.10
C TYR A 146 -1.63 8.80 -4.69
N PRO A 147 -1.21 9.77 -3.84
CA PRO A 147 -1.80 9.96 -2.52
C PRO A 147 -3.33 10.12 -2.57
N GLY A 148 -4.01 9.62 -1.55
CA GLY A 148 -5.47 9.54 -1.49
C GLY A 148 -6.09 8.38 -2.28
N ARG A 149 -5.28 7.56 -2.98
CA ARG A 149 -5.73 6.33 -3.64
C ARG A 149 -5.20 5.11 -2.90
N TYR A 150 -6.07 4.13 -2.70
CA TYR A 150 -5.75 2.95 -1.91
C TYR A 150 -5.97 1.69 -2.73
N ILE A 151 -5.19 0.65 -2.45
CA ILE A 151 -5.54 -0.70 -2.88
C ILE A 151 -6.91 -1.01 -2.28
N ARG A 152 -7.86 -1.38 -3.13
CA ARG A 152 -9.18 -1.85 -2.73
C ARG A 152 -9.69 -2.89 -3.70
N HIS A 153 -10.64 -3.70 -3.28
CA HIS A 153 -11.36 -4.53 -4.23
C HIS A 153 -12.55 -3.76 -4.87
N ARG A 154 -12.89 -4.10 -6.12
CA ARG A 154 -14.12 -3.69 -6.81
C ARG A 154 -14.72 -4.95 -7.41
N GLY A 155 -15.80 -5.45 -6.82
CA GLY A 155 -16.12 -6.86 -6.97
C GLY A 155 -14.91 -7.70 -6.51
N ASN A 156 -14.42 -8.59 -7.37
CA ASN A 156 -13.25 -9.43 -7.06
C ASN A 156 -11.91 -8.86 -7.53
N GLU A 157 -11.90 -7.75 -8.26
CA GLU A 157 -10.69 -7.17 -8.82
C GLU A 157 -10.01 -6.20 -7.88
N LEU A 158 -8.68 -6.14 -7.88
CA LEU A 158 -7.93 -5.15 -7.10
C LEU A 158 -7.54 -3.91 -7.90
N TRP A 159 -7.88 -2.75 -7.38
CA TRP A 159 -7.67 -1.45 -8.01
C TRP A 159 -7.03 -0.47 -7.03
N VAL A 160 -6.39 0.57 -7.56
CA VAL A 160 -5.83 1.71 -6.82
C VAL A 160 -6.62 2.95 -7.16
N GLU A 161 -7.67 3.19 -6.39
CA GLU A 161 -8.69 4.19 -6.69
C GLU A 161 -8.94 5.09 -5.47
N PRO A 162 -9.33 6.35 -5.66
CA PRO A 162 -9.79 7.21 -4.59
C PRO A 162 -11.23 6.85 -4.22
N GLY A 163 -11.69 7.33 -3.08
CA GLY A 163 -13.08 7.22 -2.67
C GLY A 163 -13.30 7.65 -1.23
N GLY A 164 -14.52 7.44 -0.74
CA GLY A 164 -14.92 7.76 0.61
C GLY A 164 -16.22 7.07 0.99
N GLY A 165 -16.56 7.12 2.28
CA GLY A 165 -17.71 6.42 2.85
C GLY A 165 -17.44 4.94 3.16
N ASP A 166 -18.36 4.33 3.90
CA ASP A 166 -18.17 3.01 4.51
C ASP A 166 -17.93 1.88 3.49
N PRO A 167 -18.64 1.79 2.34
CA PRO A 167 -18.37 0.73 1.37
C PRO A 167 -16.94 0.80 0.81
N TYR A 168 -16.48 1.99 0.44
CA TYR A 168 -15.12 2.19 -0.03
C TYR A 168 -14.09 1.87 1.06
N ALA A 169 -14.34 2.32 2.29
CA ALA A 169 -13.47 2.06 3.42
C ALA A 169 -13.34 0.55 3.69
N ALA A 170 -14.45 -0.19 3.61
CA ALA A 170 -14.48 -1.63 3.81
C ALA A 170 -13.72 -2.38 2.70
N ASP A 171 -13.91 -1.97 1.44
CA ASP A 171 -13.22 -2.54 0.27
C ASP A 171 -11.70 -2.31 0.29
N ALA A 172 -11.26 -1.21 0.92
CA ALA A 172 -9.87 -0.78 1.01
C ALA A 172 -9.16 -1.20 2.31
N THR A 173 -9.81 -2.01 3.16
CA THR A 173 -9.28 -2.42 4.46
C THR A 173 -9.00 -3.92 4.48
N PHE A 174 -7.81 -4.28 4.96
CA PHE A 174 -7.31 -5.65 4.97
C PHE A 174 -6.73 -6.02 6.33
N LYS A 175 -6.86 -7.30 6.67
CA LYS A 175 -6.18 -7.92 7.81
C LYS A 175 -4.94 -8.65 7.33
N LEU A 176 -3.79 -8.33 7.91
CA LEU A 176 -2.60 -9.17 7.78
C LEU A 176 -2.77 -10.43 8.62
N VAL A 177 -2.54 -11.58 8.02
CA VAL A 177 -2.60 -12.88 8.69
C VAL A 177 -1.39 -13.73 8.33
N SER A 178 -1.19 -14.82 9.07
CA SER A 178 -0.18 -15.83 8.74
C SER A 178 -0.28 -16.23 7.26
N PRO A 179 0.85 -16.34 6.55
CA PRO A 179 0.84 -16.63 5.13
C PRO A 179 0.27 -18.03 4.87
N TRP A 180 -0.42 -18.16 3.74
CA TRP A 180 -0.85 -19.47 3.25
C TRP A 180 0.33 -20.35 2.80
N SER A 181 1.46 -19.73 2.41
CA SER A 181 2.69 -20.41 2.01
C SER A 181 3.96 -19.68 2.52
N PRO A 182 4.44 -19.94 3.75
CA PRO A 182 5.62 -19.29 4.34
C PRO A 182 6.93 -19.53 3.60
#